data_AF-A0A523DIT5-F1
#
_entry.id   AF-A0A523DIT5-F1
#
_cell.length_a   1.000
_cell.length_b   1.000
_cell.length_c   1.000
_cell.angle_alpha   90.00
_cell.angle_beta   90.00
_cell.angle_gamma   90.00
#
_symmetry.space_group_name_H-M   'P 1'
#
loop_
_entity.id
_entity.type
_entity.pdbx_description
1 polymer ?
#
loop_
_entity_poly.entity_id
_entity_poly.type
_entity_poly.pdbx_seq_one_letter_code
_entity_poly.pdbx_strand_id
1 'polypeptide(L)'
;ATVIGVNNRNLRTLSVDMTASRRLVGQIPPGTVAVAESGLRTSADLVELGAAGYHAFLIGEALVTTPEPGETLGRLLDGARSASGGVGTTVRGVVAGGA
;
A
#
# COMPACT_ATOMS: atom_id res chain seq x y z
N ALA A 1 17.71 -0.23 8.85
CA ALA A 1 17.22 0.20 7.53
C ALA A 1 16.25 1.36 7.74
N THR A 2 16.14 2.28 6.78
CA THR A 2 15.20 3.43 6.86
C THR A 2 13.83 3.12 6.24
N VAL A 3 13.77 2.08 5.39
CA VAL A 3 12.56 1.57 4.75
C VAL A 3 12.55 0.04 4.90
N ILE A 4 11.41 -0.54 5.24
CA ILE A 4 11.20 -1.98 5.30
C ILE A 4 9.90 -2.34 4.59
N GLY A 5 10.00 -3.24 3.61
CA GLY A 5 8.86 -3.80 2.89
C GLY A 5 8.41 -5.14 3.46
N VAL A 6 7.09 -5.33 3.56
CA VAL A 6 6.46 -6.62 3.84
C VAL A 6 5.77 -7.09 2.58
N ASN A 7 6.34 -8.13 1.96
CA ASN A 7 5.78 -8.75 0.79
C ASN A 7 4.82 -9.88 1.19
N ASN A 8 3.53 -9.70 0.90
CA ASN A 8 2.49 -10.70 1.18
C ASN A 8 2.59 -11.93 0.27
N ARG A 9 3.47 -11.94 -0.73
CA ARG A 9 3.69 -13.09 -1.60
C ARG A 9 4.76 -14.02 -1.04
N ASN A 10 4.38 -15.28 -0.82
CA ASN A 10 5.35 -16.33 -0.60
C ASN A 10 6.15 -16.58 -1.90
N LEU A 11 7.46 -16.33 -1.89
CA LEU A 11 8.28 -16.42 -3.10
C LEU A 11 8.51 -17.86 -3.61
N ARG A 12 8.24 -18.89 -2.79
CA ARG A 12 8.35 -20.30 -3.22
C ARG A 12 7.08 -20.79 -3.89
N THR A 13 5.92 -20.43 -3.35
CA THR A 13 4.61 -20.93 -3.82
C THR A 13 3.83 -19.91 -4.65
N LEU A 14 4.28 -18.66 -4.67
CA LEU A 14 3.63 -17.50 -5.28
C LEU A 14 2.25 -17.15 -4.71
N SER A 15 1.78 -17.88 -3.69
CA SER A 15 0.55 -17.57 -2.95
C SER A 15 0.66 -16.23 -2.23
N VAL A 16 -0.46 -15.51 -2.13
CA VAL A 16 -0.56 -14.22 -1.46
C VAL A 16 -1.36 -14.39 -0.17
N ASP A 17 -0.80 -13.91 0.93
CA ASP A 17 -1.41 -13.96 2.26
C ASP A 17 -1.29 -12.59 2.95
N MET A 18 -2.42 -11.88 3.03
CA MET A 18 -2.50 -10.54 3.64
C MET A 18 -2.31 -10.56 5.18
N THR A 19 -2.39 -11.73 5.81
CA THR A 19 -2.15 -11.84 7.26
C THR A 19 -0.67 -11.61 7.61
N ALA A 20 0.25 -11.80 6.65
CA ALA A 20 1.66 -11.51 6.83
C ALA A 20 1.90 -10.03 7.19
N SER A 21 1.28 -9.11 6.45
CA SER A 21 1.35 -7.68 6.77
C SER A 21 0.88 -7.37 8.19
N ARG A 22 -0.22 -7.96 8.65
CA ARG A 22 -0.76 -7.73 10.01
C ARG A 22 0.16 -8.26 11.12
N ARG A 23 0.78 -9.42 10.90
CA ARG A 23 1.69 -10.05 11.88
C ARG A 23 3.03 -9.33 12.01
N LEU A 24 3.52 -8.75 10.92
CA LEU A 24 4.88 -8.21 10.84
C LEU A 24 4.97 -6.72 11.13
N VAL A 25 3.89 -5.95 10.96
CA VAL A 25 3.92 -4.48 11.12
C VAL A 25 4.39 -4.05 12.51
N GLY A 26 3.94 -4.73 13.57
CA GLY A 26 4.36 -4.44 14.95
C GLY A 26 5.83 -4.78 15.26
N GLN A 27 6.52 -5.48 14.37
CA GLN A 27 7.94 -5.81 14.50
C GLN A 27 8.85 -4.82 13.75
N ILE A 28 8.26 -3.90 12.97
CA ILE A 28 9.02 -2.87 12.25
C ILE A 28 9.48 -1.82 13.28
N PRO A 29 10.79 -1.50 13.36
CA PRO A 29 11.29 -0.53 14.32
C PRO A 29 10.66 0.87 14.13
N PRO A 30 10.36 1.60 15.22
CA PRO A 30 9.90 2.98 15.13
C PRO A 30 10.84 3.86 14.30
N GLY A 31 10.29 4.81 13.56
CA GLY A 31 11.05 5.68 12.66
C GLY A 31 11.44 5.04 11.31
N THR A 32 10.99 3.81 11.05
CA THR A 32 11.16 3.14 9.76
C THR A 32 9.92 3.31 8.89
N VAL A 33 10.09 3.62 7.60
CA VAL A 33 8.98 3.62 6.64
C VAL A 33 8.59 2.17 6.32
N ALA A 34 7.44 1.76 6.84
CA ALA A 34 6.81 0.47 6.51
C ALA A 34 6.07 0.52 5.16
N VAL A 35 6.39 -0.42 4.27
CA VAL A 35 5.77 -0.58 2.94
C VAL A 35 5.06 -1.93 2.86
N ALA A 36 3.78 -1.96 2.45
CA ALA A 36 3.08 -3.21 2.15
C ALA A 36 3.12 -3.50 0.64
N GLU A 37 3.36 -4.76 0.28
CA GLU A 37 3.52 -5.19 -1.11
C GLU A 37 2.72 -6.47 -1.40
N SER A 38 2.31 -6.63 -2.67
CA SER A 38 1.50 -7.75 -3.17
C SER A 38 0.09 -7.85 -2.57
N GLY A 39 -0.89 -8.26 -3.38
CA GLY A 39 -2.26 -8.53 -2.92
C GLY A 39 -3.16 -7.31 -2.75
N LEU A 40 -2.63 -6.10 -2.91
CA LEU A 40 -3.37 -4.84 -2.80
C LEU A 40 -4.19 -4.59 -4.07
N ARG A 41 -5.52 -4.59 -3.95
CA ARG A 41 -6.43 -4.47 -5.10
C ARG A 41 -7.51 -3.41 -4.91
N THR A 42 -7.81 -3.03 -3.67
CA THR A 42 -8.93 -2.15 -3.34
C THR A 42 -8.47 -1.04 -2.41
N SER A 43 -9.19 0.08 -2.40
CA SER A 43 -8.95 1.15 -1.43
C SER A 43 -9.14 0.69 0.01
N ALA A 44 -10.00 -0.30 0.25
CA ALA A 44 -10.20 -0.90 1.57
C ALA A 44 -8.92 -1.55 2.10
N ASP A 45 -8.15 -2.23 1.24
CA ASP A 45 -6.85 -2.80 1.61
C ASP A 45 -5.88 -1.71 2.10
N LEU A 46 -5.84 -0.57 1.40
CA LEU A 46 -4.96 0.55 1.74
C LEU A 46 -5.38 1.21 3.05
N VAL A 47 -6.69 1.38 3.28
CA VAL A 47 -7.23 1.97 4.52
C VAL A 47 -6.92 1.07 5.71
N GLU A 48 -7.17 -0.24 5.56
CA GLU A 48 -6.95 -1.21 6.64
C GLU A 48 -5.46 -1.27 7.03
N LEU A 49 -4.57 -1.41 6.05
CA LEU A 49 -3.13 -1.51 6.33
C LEU A 49 -2.53 -0.18 6.75
N GLY A 50 -3.06 0.95 6.27
CA GLY A 50 -2.70 2.28 6.78
C GLY A 50 -3.02 2.39 8.27
N ALA A 51 -4.23 1.97 8.68
CA ALA A 51 -4.61 1.93 10.09
C ALA A 51 -3.76 0.95 10.92
N ALA A 52 -3.23 -0.11 10.30
CA ALA A 52 -2.32 -1.07 10.95
C ALA A 52 -0.88 -0.54 11.14
N GLY A 53 -0.51 0.60 10.53
CA GLY A 53 0.80 1.23 10.68
C GLY A 53 1.69 1.21 9.42
N TYR A 54 1.14 0.84 8.26
CA TYR A 54 1.86 1.00 6.99
C TYR A 54 1.82 2.44 6.49
N HIS A 55 2.93 2.91 5.92
CA HIS A 55 3.08 4.29 5.46
C HIS A 55 2.98 4.40 3.94
N ALA A 56 3.30 3.32 3.22
CA ALA A 56 3.32 3.29 1.77
C ALA A 56 2.93 1.90 1.23
N PHE A 57 2.59 1.87 -0.05
CA PHE A 57 2.07 0.70 -0.76
C PHE A 57 2.78 0.53 -2.09
N LEU A 58 3.20 -0.70 -2.41
CA LEU A 58 3.73 -1.05 -3.73
C LEU A 58 2.66 -1.86 -4.48
N ILE A 59 2.13 -1.25 -5.55
CA ILE A 59 1.02 -1.82 -6.34
C ILE A 59 1.49 -1.93 -7.78
N GLY A 60 1.72 -3.18 -8.24
CA GLY A 60 2.15 -3.47 -9.60
C GLY A 60 1.02 -4.05 -10.44
N GLU A 61 0.68 -5.32 -10.21
CA GLU A 61 -0.27 -6.11 -11.00
C GLU A 61 -1.58 -5.37 -11.32
N ALA A 62 -2.22 -4.76 -10.32
CA ALA A 62 -3.48 -4.04 -10.52
C ALA A 62 -3.36 -2.83 -11.46
N LEU A 63 -2.19 -2.19 -11.54
CA LEU A 63 -1.95 -1.03 -12.40
C LEU A 63 -1.44 -1.42 -13.79
N VAL A 64 -0.65 -2.50 -13.91
CA VAL A 64 -0.08 -2.91 -15.20
C VAL A 64 -1.02 -3.77 -16.05
N THR A 65 -2.08 -4.34 -15.45
CA THR A 65 -3.03 -5.23 -16.14
C THR A 65 -4.33 -4.56 -16.55
N THR A 66 -4.53 -3.30 -16.17
CA THR A 66 -5.74 -2.52 -16.49
C THR A 66 -5.51 -1.64 -17.73
N PRO A 67 -6.52 -1.43 -18.60
CA PRO A 67 -6.41 -0.51 -19.73
C PRO A 67 -6.16 0.94 -19.29
N GLU A 68 -6.74 1.34 -18.15
CA GLU A 68 -6.70 2.71 -17.63
C GLU A 68 -5.99 2.75 -16.25
N PRO A 69 -4.65 2.77 -16.22
CA PRO A 69 -3.87 2.75 -14.98
C PRO A 69 -4.10 3.99 -14.12
N GLY A 70 -4.28 5.16 -14.75
CA GLY A 70 -4.57 6.42 -14.06
C GLY A 70 -5.89 6.39 -13.31
N GLU A 71 -6.97 5.91 -13.94
CA GLU A 71 -8.28 5.76 -13.29
C GLU A 71 -8.25 4.73 -12.16
N THR A 72 -7.50 3.63 -12.35
CA THR A 72 -7.34 2.60 -11.33
C THR A 72 -6.59 3.14 -10.11
N LEU A 73 -5.51 3.90 -10.33
CA LEU A 73 -4.82 4.61 -9.26
C LEU A 73 -5.73 5.62 -8.57
N GLY A 74 -6.53 6.38 -9.33
CA GLY A 74 -7.52 7.32 -8.78
C GLY A 74 -8.48 6.65 -7.80
N ARG A 75 -9.11 5.54 -8.20
CA ARG A 75 -10.02 4.76 -7.34
C ARG A 75 -9.35 4.25 -6.06
N LEU A 76 -8.09 3.80 -6.14
CA LEU A 76 -7.34 3.36 -4.96
C LEU A 76 -7.09 4.53 -3.99
N LEU A 77 -6.73 5.70 -4.52
CA LEU A 77 -6.42 6.89 -3.72
C LEU A 77 -7.66 7.56 -3.13
N ASP A 78 -8.78 7.61 -3.86
CA ASP A 78 -9.99 8.30 -3.41
C ASP A 78 -10.57 7.66 -2.14
N GLY A 79 -10.62 6.32 -2.09
CA GLY A 79 -11.07 5.62 -0.90
C GLY A 79 -10.09 5.77 0.28
N ALA A 80 -8.78 5.83 0.01
CA ALA A 80 -7.76 6.07 1.05
C ALA A 80 -7.82 7.49 1.62
N ARG A 81 -8.09 8.50 0.77
CA ARG A 81 -8.23 9.91 1.16
C ARG A 81 -9.54 10.20 1.90
N SER A 82 -10.61 9.51 1.52
CA SER A 82 -11.92 9.68 2.17
C SER A 82 -11.92 9.15 3.60
N ALA A 83 -11.08 8.15 3.90
CA ALA A 83 -10.92 7.59 5.24
C ALA A 83 -10.00 8.41 6.17
N SER A 84 -9.11 9.25 5.62
CA SER A 84 -8.11 10.00 6.39
C SER A 84 -8.60 11.34 6.94
N GLY A 85 -9.88 11.67 6.79
CA GLY A 85 -10.52 12.91 7.28
C GLY A 85 -10.58 13.10 8.80
N GLY A 86 -9.80 12.35 9.60
CA GLY A 86 -9.80 12.43 11.06
C GLY A 86 -8.44 12.71 11.72
N VAL A 87 -7.31 12.26 11.17
CA VAL A 87 -5.98 12.48 11.79
C VAL A 87 -4.89 12.49 10.70
N GLY A 88 -4.31 13.67 10.47
CA GLY A 88 -2.88 13.90 10.19
C GLY A 88 -2.13 13.12 9.10
N THR A 89 -2.77 12.36 8.23
CA THR A 89 -2.06 11.56 7.22
C THR A 89 -1.98 12.32 5.90
N THR A 90 -0.90 13.05 5.67
CA THR A 90 -0.65 13.72 4.39
C THR A 90 -0.23 12.67 3.36
N VAL A 91 -1.17 12.26 2.49
CA VAL A 91 -0.85 11.46 1.30
C VAL A 91 -0.14 12.37 0.30
N ARG A 92 1.20 12.41 0.31
CA ARG A 92 1.98 13.09 -0.73
C ARG A 92 1.98 12.23 -2.00
N GLY A 93 1.07 12.52 -2.92
CA GLY A 93 1.10 11.94 -4.26
C GLY A 93 2.32 12.44 -5.02
N VAL A 94 3.15 11.53 -5.52
CA VAL A 94 4.18 11.87 -6.52
C VAL A 94 3.46 12.05 -7.84
N VAL A 95 3.38 13.31 -8.31
CA VAL A 95 2.96 13.61 -9.67
C VAL A 95 4.08 13.14 -10.59
N ALA A 96 3.82 12.16 -11.45
CA ALA A 96 4.75 11.81 -12.52
C ALA A 96 4.89 13.04 -13.42
N GLY A 97 6.10 13.61 -13.45
CA GLY A 97 6.42 14.76 -14.29
C GLY A 97 6.28 14.40 -15.76
N GLY A 98 5.41 15.11 -16.45
CA GLY A 98 5.40 15.15 -17.92
C GLY A 98 6.55 16.00 -18.43
N ALA A 99 7.19 15.48 -19.48
CA ALA A 99 7.87 16.25 -20.51
C ALA A 99 7.37 15.69 -21.85
#